data_AF-D2V9H9-F1
#
_entry.id   AF-D2V9H9-F1
#
_cell.length_a   1.000
_cell.length_b   1.000
_cell.length_c   1.000
_cell.angle_alpha   90.00
_cell.angle_beta   90.00
_cell.angle_gamma   90.00
#
_symmetry.space_group_name_H-M   'P 1'
#
loop_
_entity.id
_entity.type
_entity.pdbx_description
1 polymer ?
#
loop_
_entity_poly.entity_id
_entity_poly.type
_entity_poly.pdbx_seq_one_letter_code
_entity_poly.pdbx_strand_id
1 'polypeptide(L)'
;MLQSSANTTTDDQHNDQQQDKDSEEPFFIDDQYSQALKNGQEEEEDKPEHLIVFNYDKLLSDTSKMYQLKNYYVGASNGFIRLYTAEGHRYWLAQAMCQHRAPDMKVHFSVHLDDLPKAFELLAQHFYLSRCKFGMKAYMLKDWAHRRAQQQDDVLSVEEEDILTDLSVEKNSVESSILLNVNQNSDSTSDISNISIDSGWPEHMQGREITVYIYRYYDLEKYKTIREYGEGGLYKEFSIDDTLCRYRRRDLSEYRHGNPFEMFDLQKKHEEQLVFYRKWIQAAEEILEYHNIRNNGCAFGDLNLGGKYASFRNETFVPLRSREKEVLENQKDKQSFSVDDLFVYPLNENGWNASGHPDANLIYEALRFNQVKLYDYVKWFNLDL
;
A
#
# COMPACT_ATOMS: atom_id res chain seq x y z
N MET A 1 -53.28 -29.17 56.32
CA MET A 1 -52.39 -28.03 56.63
C MET A 1 -51.07 -28.27 55.95
N LEU A 2 -50.81 -27.64 54.81
CA LEU A 2 -49.49 -27.53 54.20
C LEU A 2 -49.53 -26.23 53.39
N GLN A 3 -48.78 -25.25 53.89
CA GLN A 3 -48.77 -23.88 53.38
C GLN A 3 -47.94 -23.80 52.09
N SER A 4 -48.50 -23.11 51.10
CA SER A 4 -47.83 -22.64 49.90
C SER A 4 -46.93 -21.44 50.23
N SER A 5 -45.68 -21.47 49.79
CA SER A 5 -44.81 -20.30 49.76
C SER A 5 -44.29 -20.12 48.33
N ALA A 6 -44.81 -19.08 47.68
CA ALA A 6 -44.35 -18.56 46.41
C ALA A 6 -43.16 -17.63 46.66
N ASN A 7 -42.05 -17.88 45.96
CA ASN A 7 -40.94 -16.94 45.84
C ASN A 7 -40.99 -16.30 44.46
N THR A 8 -41.38 -15.03 44.44
CA THR A 8 -41.17 -14.09 43.34
C THR A 8 -39.79 -13.46 43.47
N THR A 9 -38.87 -13.81 42.57
CA THR A 9 -37.64 -13.06 42.32
C THR A 9 -37.92 -12.03 41.23
N THR A 10 -37.84 -10.75 41.62
CA THR A 10 -37.82 -9.59 40.73
C THR A 10 -36.42 -9.43 40.17
N ASP A 11 -36.25 -9.72 38.87
CA ASP A 11 -35.05 -9.37 38.12
C ASP A 11 -35.15 -7.89 37.70
N ASP A 12 -34.35 -7.05 38.35
CA ASP A 12 -34.08 -5.68 37.95
C ASP A 12 -33.24 -5.67 36.67
N GLN A 13 -33.90 -5.48 35.53
CA GLN A 13 -33.23 -5.16 34.27
C GLN A 13 -32.80 -3.69 34.28
N HIS A 14 -31.57 -3.43 34.74
CA HIS A 14 -30.88 -2.17 34.45
C HIS A 14 -30.52 -2.13 32.96
N ASN A 15 -31.35 -1.39 32.21
CA ASN A 15 -31.16 -1.06 30.81
C ASN A 15 -30.20 0.14 30.73
N ASP A 16 -28.89 -0.09 30.88
CA ASP A 16 -27.84 0.88 30.55
C ASP A 16 -27.71 0.95 29.02
N GLN A 17 -28.65 1.66 28.39
CA GLN A 17 -28.43 2.21 27.06
C GLN A 17 -27.49 3.41 27.21
N GLN A 18 -26.19 3.14 27.26
CA GLN A 18 -25.18 4.10 26.82
C GLN A 18 -25.44 4.36 25.34
N GLN A 19 -26.28 5.34 25.05
CA GLN A 19 -26.29 6.02 23.77
C GLN A 19 -24.95 6.72 23.65
N ASP A 20 -23.99 6.06 23.02
CA ASP A 20 -22.86 6.71 22.38
C ASP A 20 -23.45 7.72 21.40
N LYS A 21 -23.55 8.97 21.85
CA LYS A 21 -23.66 10.14 20.99
C LYS A 21 -22.30 10.31 20.30
N ASP A 22 -21.98 9.38 19.43
CA ASP A 22 -21.09 9.63 18.31
C ASP A 22 -21.82 10.65 17.43
N SER A 23 -21.69 11.92 17.80
CA SER A 23 -22.03 13.03 16.93
C SER A 23 -21.24 12.82 15.64
N GLU A 24 -21.95 12.43 14.59
CA GLU A 24 -21.50 12.43 13.19
C GLU A 24 -21.19 13.88 12.75
N GLU A 25 -20.26 14.55 13.43
CA GLU A 25 -19.70 15.77 12.90
C GLU A 25 -18.90 15.38 11.65
N PRO A 26 -19.25 15.93 10.48
CA PRO A 26 -18.57 15.61 9.24
C PRO A 26 -17.08 15.92 9.38
N PHE A 27 -16.26 14.88 9.29
CA PHE A 27 -14.80 15.00 9.20
C PHE A 27 -14.46 15.73 7.88
N PHE A 28 -14.40 17.05 7.93
CA PHE A 28 -13.76 17.86 6.92
C PHE A 28 -12.25 17.58 7.00
N ILE A 29 -11.56 17.57 5.85
CA ILE A 29 -10.13 17.90 5.87
C ILE A 29 -10.12 19.28 6.50
N ASP A 30 -9.73 19.30 7.78
CA ASP A 30 -10.07 20.30 8.78
C ASP A 30 -10.42 21.65 8.13
N ASP A 31 -11.66 22.11 8.26
CA ASP A 31 -11.98 23.47 7.80
C ASP A 31 -11.00 24.46 8.45
N GLN A 32 -10.43 24.12 9.62
CA GLN A 32 -9.31 24.84 10.22
C GLN A 32 -7.99 24.73 9.44
N TYR A 33 -7.69 23.63 8.74
CA TYR A 33 -6.50 23.52 7.89
C TYR A 33 -6.67 24.34 6.60
N SER A 34 -7.81 24.21 5.92
CA SER A 34 -8.14 25.04 4.76
C SER A 34 -8.28 26.52 5.12
N GLN A 35 -8.83 26.83 6.30
CA GLN A 35 -8.91 28.19 6.84
C GLN A 35 -7.55 28.66 7.39
N ALA A 36 -6.68 27.83 7.96
CA ALA A 36 -5.34 28.22 8.38
C ALA A 36 -4.47 28.57 7.17
N LEU A 37 -4.54 27.76 6.10
CA LEU A 37 -3.95 28.07 4.79
C LEU A 37 -4.48 29.40 4.22
N LYS A 38 -5.78 29.68 4.37
CA LYS A 38 -6.41 30.92 3.86
C LYS A 38 -6.20 32.15 4.76
N ASN A 39 -6.10 31.96 6.08
CA ASN A 39 -6.07 33.03 7.08
C ASN A 39 -4.64 33.43 7.47
N GLY A 40 -3.61 32.72 6.97
CA GLY A 40 -2.21 33.00 7.32
C GLY A 40 -1.92 32.85 8.83
N GLN A 41 -2.80 32.16 9.55
CA GLN A 41 -2.59 31.81 10.95
C GLN A 41 -1.74 30.54 10.98
N GLU A 42 -0.46 30.72 10.69
CA GLU A 42 0.57 29.74 11.00
C GLU A 42 0.56 29.53 12.53
N GLU A 43 0.09 28.37 13.00
CA GLU A 43 0.60 27.88 14.29
C GLU A 43 2.14 27.89 14.17
N GLU A 44 2.80 28.54 15.12
CA GLU A 44 4.24 28.80 15.11
C GLU A 44 5.09 27.65 14.52
N GLU A 45 5.80 27.98 13.43
CA GLU A 45 7.06 27.37 12.99
C GLU A 45 7.08 25.89 12.54
N ASP A 46 6.10 25.42 11.77
CA ASP A 46 6.39 24.33 10.81
C ASP A 46 7.19 24.91 9.61
N LYS A 47 8.46 25.26 9.89
CA LYS A 47 9.49 25.85 9.01
C LYS A 47 9.69 25.11 7.67
N PRO A 48 10.43 25.68 6.70
CA PRO A 48 10.87 25.05 5.42
C PRO A 48 11.55 23.66 5.53
N GLU A 49 11.77 23.15 6.74
CA GLU A 49 12.28 21.81 7.00
C GLU A 49 11.39 20.71 6.40
N HIS A 50 10.07 20.90 6.34
CA HIS A 50 9.15 19.92 5.73
C HIS A 50 9.44 19.67 4.25
N LEU A 51 9.73 20.75 3.49
CA LEU A 51 10.09 20.65 2.08
C LEU A 51 11.41 19.90 1.88
N ILE A 52 12.32 20.01 2.85
CA ILE A 52 13.61 19.33 2.83
C ILE A 52 13.46 17.84 3.13
N VAL A 53 12.48 17.45 3.97
CA VAL A 53 12.30 16.07 4.43
C VAL A 53 11.71 15.17 3.34
N PHE A 54 10.79 15.69 2.52
CA PHE A 54 10.15 14.90 1.45
C PHE A 54 10.86 14.95 0.10
N ASN A 55 11.97 15.69 0.00
CA ASN A 55 12.71 15.83 -1.24
C ASN A 55 13.23 14.47 -1.74
N TYR A 56 12.73 14.04 -2.89
CA TYR A 56 12.97 12.70 -3.42
C TYR A 56 14.46 12.45 -3.70
N ASP A 57 15.14 13.44 -4.27
CA ASP A 57 16.55 13.35 -4.66
C ASP A 57 17.46 13.23 -3.45
N LYS A 58 17.17 14.01 -2.40
CA LYS A 58 17.89 13.93 -1.14
C LYS A 58 17.75 12.56 -0.51
N LEU A 59 16.54 11.99 -0.52
CA LEU A 59 16.28 10.64 0.00
C LEU A 59 17.05 9.58 -0.79
N LEU A 60 17.12 9.70 -2.12
CA LEU A 60 17.94 8.82 -2.96
C LEU A 60 19.44 8.97 -2.69
N SER A 61 19.93 10.18 -2.47
CA SER A 61 21.35 10.43 -2.19
C SER A 61 21.80 9.88 -0.83
N ASP A 62 20.86 9.63 0.08
CA ASP A 62 21.12 9.24 1.46
C ASP A 62 20.32 8.01 1.89
N THR A 63 20.44 6.92 1.12
CA THR A 63 19.77 5.62 1.39
C THR A 63 20.16 4.99 2.74
N SER A 64 21.20 5.48 3.39
CA SER A 64 21.65 5.02 4.70
C SER A 64 20.85 5.62 5.87
N LYS A 65 20.07 6.69 5.62
CA LYS A 65 19.37 7.42 6.66
C LYS A 65 17.87 7.28 6.58
N MET A 66 17.26 7.29 7.76
CA MET A 66 15.83 7.46 7.97
C MET A 66 15.64 8.82 8.64
N TYR A 67 14.93 9.71 7.96
CA TYR A 67 14.55 11.00 8.51
C TYR A 67 13.26 10.85 9.31
N GLN A 68 13.15 11.60 10.40
CA GLN A 68 11.95 11.62 11.23
C GLN A 68 11.41 13.04 11.29
N LEU A 69 10.11 13.17 11.11
CA LEU A 69 9.37 14.42 11.22
C LEU A 69 8.15 14.18 12.10
N LYS A 70 8.20 14.66 13.35
CA LYS A 70 7.20 14.33 14.39
C LYS A 70 7.04 12.80 14.50
N ASN A 71 5.87 12.26 14.18
CA ASN A 71 5.53 10.84 14.19
C ASN A 71 5.65 10.15 12.81
N TYR A 72 6.22 10.83 11.81
CA TYR A 72 6.44 10.33 10.46
C TYR A 72 7.91 9.96 10.24
N TYR A 73 8.13 8.89 9.50
CA TYR A 73 9.45 8.39 9.12
C TYR A 73 9.53 8.33 7.60
N VAL A 74 10.62 8.85 7.03
CA VAL A 74 10.87 8.83 5.59
C VAL A 74 12.31 8.45 5.27
N GLY A 75 12.49 7.56 4.30
CA GLY A 75 13.82 7.08 3.91
C GLY A 75 13.78 6.19 2.67
N ALA A 76 14.93 6.01 2.03
CA ALA A 76 15.08 5.19 0.84
C ALA A 76 15.80 3.88 1.17
N SER A 77 15.18 2.73 0.89
CA SER A 77 15.77 1.41 1.11
C SER A 77 15.12 0.33 0.26
N ASN A 78 15.89 -0.70 -0.11
CA ASN A 78 15.40 -1.87 -0.85
C ASN A 78 14.66 -1.53 -2.15
N GLY A 79 15.11 -0.50 -2.88
CA GLY A 79 14.49 -0.07 -4.13
C GLY A 79 13.21 0.76 -3.97
N PHE A 80 12.87 1.21 -2.75
CA PHE A 80 11.74 2.08 -2.50
C PHE A 80 12.08 3.25 -1.58
N ILE A 81 11.51 4.42 -1.88
CA ILE A 81 11.34 5.50 -0.90
C ILE A 81 10.07 5.20 -0.11
N ARG A 82 10.13 5.29 1.21
CA ARG A 82 9.03 4.92 2.12
C ARG A 82 8.69 6.11 2.99
N LEU A 83 7.40 6.35 3.21
CA LEU A 83 6.84 7.30 4.16
C LEU A 83 5.80 6.58 5.02
N TYR A 84 5.96 6.59 6.34
CA TYR A 84 5.05 5.85 7.23
C TYR A 84 5.03 6.41 8.64
N THR A 85 3.97 6.10 9.39
CA THR A 85 3.94 6.23 10.86
C THR A 85 4.39 4.92 11.53
N ALA A 86 4.56 4.94 12.85
CA ALA A 86 4.89 3.73 13.61
C ALA A 86 3.83 2.62 13.41
N GLU A 87 2.54 2.98 13.33
CA GLU A 87 1.43 2.07 13.05
C GLU A 87 1.50 1.49 11.63
N GLY A 88 1.77 2.33 10.63
CA GLY A 88 1.98 1.88 9.26
C GLY A 88 3.14 0.89 9.13
N HIS A 89 4.25 1.12 9.85
CA HIS A 89 5.38 0.19 9.86
C HIS A 89 5.05 -1.14 10.55
N ARG A 90 4.38 -1.09 11.71
CA ARG A 90 3.89 -2.28 12.42
C ARG A 90 3.03 -3.14 11.49
N TYR A 91 2.15 -2.52 10.71
CA TYR A 91 1.35 -3.22 9.72
C TYR A 91 2.20 -3.92 8.65
N TRP A 92 3.21 -3.25 8.10
CA TRP A 92 4.12 -3.88 7.13
C TRP A 92 4.88 -5.07 7.71
N LEU A 93 5.36 -4.95 8.96
CA LEU A 93 6.03 -6.05 9.64
C LEU A 93 5.07 -7.22 9.88
N ALA A 94 3.84 -6.95 10.30
CA ALA A 94 2.81 -7.97 10.46
C ALA A 94 2.51 -8.70 9.15
N GLN A 95 2.35 -7.96 8.04
CA GLN A 95 2.14 -8.54 6.71
C GLN A 95 3.32 -9.42 6.28
N ALA A 96 4.56 -8.93 6.44
CA ALA A 96 5.75 -9.70 6.11
C ALA A 96 5.87 -10.99 6.94
N MET A 97 5.58 -10.92 8.25
CA MET A 97 5.60 -12.08 9.15
C MET A 97 4.48 -13.09 8.86
N CYS A 98 3.35 -12.63 8.32
CA CYS A 98 2.26 -13.48 7.82
C CYS A 98 2.48 -13.92 6.37
N GLN A 99 3.62 -13.60 5.76
CA GLN A 99 3.92 -13.85 4.34
C GLN A 99 2.80 -13.38 3.41
N HIS A 100 2.21 -12.23 3.73
CA HIS A 100 1.11 -11.63 2.97
C HIS A 100 -0.11 -12.54 2.79
N ARG A 101 -0.35 -13.53 3.67
CA ARG A 101 -1.57 -14.35 3.67
C ARG A 101 -2.76 -13.67 4.32
N ALA A 102 -2.51 -12.65 5.14
CA ALA A 102 -3.56 -11.76 5.62
C ALA A 102 -3.98 -10.79 4.48
N PRO A 103 -5.20 -10.22 4.54
CA PRO A 103 -5.70 -9.25 3.56
C PRO A 103 -4.69 -8.12 3.33
N ASP A 104 -4.13 -8.07 2.13
CA ASP A 104 -3.09 -7.11 1.77
C ASP A 104 -3.61 -6.11 0.72
N MET A 105 -4.48 -5.21 1.18
CA MET A 105 -5.19 -4.26 0.33
C MET A 105 -4.38 -2.98 0.13
N LYS A 106 -4.31 -2.52 -1.11
CA LYS A 106 -3.47 -1.38 -1.52
C LYS A 106 -4.15 -0.55 -2.58
N VAL A 107 -3.76 0.72 -2.62
CA VAL A 107 -4.03 1.64 -3.71
C VAL A 107 -2.71 1.96 -4.40
N HIS A 108 -2.69 1.88 -5.71
CA HIS A 108 -1.56 2.27 -6.53
C HIS A 108 -1.87 3.57 -7.23
N PHE A 109 -0.89 4.45 -7.35
CA PHE A 109 -0.95 5.64 -8.21
C PHE A 109 0.03 5.45 -9.35
N SER A 110 -0.52 5.51 -10.56
CA SER A 110 0.19 5.36 -11.81
C SER A 110 0.75 6.69 -12.28
N VAL A 111 2.07 6.85 -12.25
CA VAL A 111 2.73 8.08 -12.67
C VAL A 111 3.88 7.80 -13.63
N HIS A 112 4.06 8.66 -14.62
CA HIS A 112 5.19 8.54 -15.54
C HIS A 112 6.50 8.65 -14.76
N LEU A 113 7.50 7.82 -15.11
CA LEU A 113 8.74 7.70 -14.32
C LEU A 113 9.47 9.04 -14.15
N ASP A 114 9.53 9.87 -15.19
CA ASP A 114 10.18 11.18 -15.08
C ASP A 114 9.44 12.16 -14.15
N ASP A 115 8.14 11.95 -13.91
CA ASP A 115 7.33 12.77 -13.01
C ASP A 115 7.27 12.19 -11.59
N LEU A 116 7.79 10.97 -11.38
CA LEU A 116 7.73 10.24 -10.10
C LEU A 116 8.32 11.04 -8.92
N PRO A 117 9.48 11.72 -9.04
CA PRO A 117 10.03 12.50 -7.94
C PRO A 117 9.09 13.61 -7.47
N LYS A 118 8.57 14.40 -8.42
CA LYS A 118 7.60 15.47 -8.15
C LYS A 118 6.29 14.91 -7.60
N ALA A 119 5.78 13.83 -8.18
CA ALA A 119 4.55 13.18 -7.73
C ALA A 119 4.68 12.66 -6.29
N PHE A 120 5.80 12.01 -5.95
CA PHE A 120 6.07 11.56 -4.59
C PHE A 120 6.12 12.74 -3.61
N GLU A 121 6.85 13.82 -3.94
CA GLU A 121 6.93 15.00 -3.08
C GLU A 121 5.56 15.61 -2.77
N LEU A 122 4.72 15.76 -3.80
CA LEU A 122 3.36 16.28 -3.67
C LEU A 122 2.47 15.37 -2.79
N LEU A 123 2.49 14.06 -3.06
CA LEU A 123 1.69 13.10 -2.29
C LEU A 123 2.21 12.91 -0.87
N ALA A 124 3.52 13.02 -0.63
CA ALA A 124 4.13 12.95 0.70
C ALA A 124 3.73 14.14 1.57
N GLN A 125 3.69 15.34 1.00
CA GLN A 125 3.16 16.52 1.68
C GLN A 125 1.68 16.32 2.01
N HIS A 126 0.86 15.91 1.04
CA HIS A 126 -0.57 15.63 1.28
C HIS A 126 -0.80 14.55 2.33
N PHE A 127 0.02 13.50 2.34
CA PHE A 127 0.01 12.43 3.34
C PHE A 127 0.27 12.95 4.76
N TYR A 128 1.30 13.79 4.92
CA TYR A 128 1.65 14.40 6.21
C TYR A 128 0.56 15.36 6.70
N LEU A 129 0.10 16.26 5.83
CA LEU A 129 -0.90 17.29 6.15
C LEU A 129 -2.27 16.69 6.46
N SER A 130 -2.63 15.59 5.79
CA SER A 130 -3.85 14.83 6.08
C SER A 130 -3.76 13.97 7.34
N ARG A 131 -2.61 13.99 8.04
CA ARG A 131 -2.34 13.21 9.25
C ARG A 131 -2.56 11.69 9.04
N CYS A 132 -2.16 11.18 7.88
CA CYS A 132 -2.33 9.76 7.55
C CYS A 132 -1.62 8.86 8.56
N LYS A 133 -2.26 7.73 8.94
CA LYS A 133 -1.71 6.73 9.89
C LYS A 133 -1.25 5.42 9.24
N PHE A 134 -1.26 5.36 7.91
CA PHE A 134 -0.86 4.19 7.15
C PHE A 134 0.57 4.33 6.60
N GLY A 135 0.95 3.53 5.60
CA GLY A 135 2.23 3.63 4.93
C GLY A 135 2.06 3.94 3.44
N MET A 136 3.02 4.66 2.88
CA MET A 136 3.17 4.93 1.45
C MET A 136 4.60 4.56 1.02
N LYS A 137 4.75 4.09 -0.22
CA LYS A 137 6.06 3.92 -0.85
C LYS A 137 6.04 4.38 -2.29
N ALA A 138 7.19 4.80 -2.79
CA ALA A 138 7.44 5.09 -4.19
C ALA A 138 8.63 4.27 -4.68
N TYR A 139 8.61 3.87 -5.95
CA TYR A 139 9.75 3.21 -6.58
C TYR A 139 11.01 4.10 -6.55
N MET A 140 12.20 3.52 -6.36
CA MET A 140 13.47 4.23 -6.51
C MET A 140 14.01 4.11 -7.93
N LEU A 141 14.13 5.25 -8.60
CA LEU A 141 14.84 5.37 -9.87
C LEU A 141 16.35 5.37 -9.61
N LYS A 142 17.03 4.22 -9.80
CA LYS A 142 18.47 4.10 -9.54
C LYS A 142 19.29 5.09 -10.38
N ASP A 143 18.93 5.25 -11.65
CA ASP A 143 19.66 6.12 -12.59
C ASP A 143 19.19 7.57 -12.54
N TRP A 144 18.39 7.94 -11.54
CA TRP A 144 17.80 9.28 -11.48
C TRP A 144 18.84 10.39 -11.47
N ALA A 145 19.91 10.22 -10.69
CA ALA A 145 21.01 11.19 -10.64
C ALA A 145 21.67 11.37 -12.01
N HIS A 146 21.85 10.28 -12.76
CA HIS A 146 22.42 10.33 -14.11
C HIS A 146 21.46 11.02 -15.10
N ARG A 147 20.17 10.66 -15.07
CA ARG A 147 19.13 11.28 -15.92
C ARG A 147 19.01 12.78 -15.68
N ARG A 148 19.10 13.21 -14.42
CA ARG A 148 19.04 14.63 -14.05
C ARG A 148 20.27 15.39 -14.55
N ALA A 149 21.46 14.80 -14.44
CA ALA A 149 22.69 15.39 -14.99
C ALA A 149 22.58 15.57 -16.52
N GLN A 150 22.11 14.55 -17.24
CA GLN A 150 21.88 14.62 -18.69
C GLN A 150 20.87 15.71 -19.07
N GLN A 151 19.75 15.82 -18.34
CA GLN A 151 18.76 16.87 -18.58
C GLN A 151 19.32 18.28 -18.33
N GLN A 152 20.20 18.44 -17.33
CA GLN A 152 20.82 19.72 -17.03
C GLN A 152 21.86 20.11 -18.09
N ASP A 153 22.63 19.14 -18.57
CA ASP A 153 23.59 19.33 -19.67
C ASP A 153 22.87 19.64 -20.99
N ASP A 154 21.72 19.01 -21.27
CA ASP A 154 20.90 19.28 -22.47
C ASP A 154 20.30 20.69 -22.47
N VAL A 155 19.91 21.22 -21.30
CA VAL A 155 19.39 22.60 -21.20
C VAL A 155 20.52 23.61 -21.40
N LEU A 156 21.71 23.34 -20.89
CA LEU A 156 22.89 24.20 -21.08
C LEU A 156 23.42 24.13 -22.51
N SER A 157 23.37 22.97 -23.17
CA SER A 157 23.82 22.82 -24.57
C SER A 157 22.90 23.52 -25.56
N VAL A 158 21.59 23.62 -25.30
CA VAL A 158 20.68 24.43 -26.13
C VAL A 158 20.94 25.94 -25.97
N GLU A 159 21.46 26.39 -24.81
CA GLU A 159 21.89 27.78 -24.63
C GLU A 159 23.31 28.06 -25.18
N GLU A 160 24.18 27.04 -25.27
CA GLU A 160 25.55 27.15 -25.78
C GLU A 160 25.74 26.81 -27.26
N GLU A 161 24.83 26.07 -27.91
CA GLU A 161 24.87 25.83 -29.37
C GLU A 161 24.58 27.09 -30.21
N ASP A 162 24.14 28.19 -29.57
CA ASP A 162 24.15 29.52 -30.19
C ASP A 162 25.52 30.23 -30.07
N ILE A 163 26.52 29.62 -29.41
CA ILE A 163 27.82 30.27 -29.17
C ILE A 163 29.05 29.40 -29.49
N LEU A 164 29.12 28.09 -29.26
CA LEU A 164 30.40 27.38 -29.34
C LEU A 164 30.31 25.91 -29.81
N THR A 165 30.55 25.71 -31.11
CA THR A 165 31.06 24.46 -31.69
C THR A 165 32.50 24.19 -31.23
N ASP A 166 32.81 22.90 -31.05
CA ASP A 166 34.12 22.26 -30.79
C ASP A 166 34.62 22.17 -29.34
N LEU A 167 34.36 21.02 -28.68
CA LEU A 167 35.39 20.03 -28.27
C LEU A 167 34.78 18.96 -27.33
N SER A 168 34.95 17.68 -27.66
CA SER A 168 34.45 16.52 -26.90
C SER A 168 35.57 15.78 -26.14
N VAL A 169 35.29 15.33 -24.91
CA VAL A 169 36.10 14.34 -24.15
C VAL A 169 35.19 13.43 -23.33
N GLU A 170 35.33 12.12 -23.52
CA GLU A 170 34.60 11.06 -22.81
C GLU A 170 35.15 10.77 -21.40
N LYS A 171 34.26 10.42 -20.46
CA LYS A 171 34.61 9.76 -19.19
C LYS A 171 33.63 8.61 -18.89
N ASN A 172 34.21 7.44 -18.61
CA ASN A 172 33.52 6.25 -18.10
C ASN A 172 33.56 6.21 -16.58
N SER A 173 32.48 5.72 -15.95
CA SER A 173 32.46 5.39 -14.52
C SER A 173 31.80 4.04 -14.27
N VAL A 174 32.24 3.38 -13.20
CA VAL A 174 32.01 1.97 -12.83
C VAL A 174 30.90 1.91 -11.76
N GLU A 175 29.92 1.01 -11.93
CA GLU A 175 28.84 0.79 -10.96
C GLU A 175 28.94 -0.54 -10.19
N SER A 176 28.31 -0.54 -9.02
CA SER A 176 28.33 -1.59 -7.98
C SER A 176 26.94 -2.20 -7.79
N SER A 177 26.83 -3.52 -7.81
CA SER A 177 25.57 -4.27 -7.77
C SER A 177 25.01 -4.49 -6.35
N ILE A 178 23.69 -4.32 -6.16
CA ILE A 178 22.94 -4.62 -4.93
C ILE A 178 21.83 -5.63 -5.23
N LEU A 179 21.81 -6.74 -4.50
CA LEU A 179 20.88 -7.87 -4.61
C LEU A 179 19.57 -7.62 -3.84
N LEU A 180 18.43 -7.91 -4.49
CA LEU A 180 17.15 -8.15 -3.83
C LEU A 180 17.01 -9.64 -3.55
N ASN A 181 16.69 -9.99 -2.30
CA ASN A 181 16.41 -11.37 -1.87
C ASN A 181 15.07 -11.84 -2.46
N VAL A 182 15.13 -12.40 -3.66
CA VAL A 182 14.16 -13.38 -4.14
C VAL A 182 14.64 -14.72 -3.61
N ASN A 183 13.84 -15.33 -2.73
CA ASN A 183 14.15 -16.63 -2.12
C ASN A 183 13.92 -17.75 -3.16
N GLN A 184 14.78 -17.82 -4.18
CA GLN A 184 14.86 -18.92 -5.14
C GLN A 184 15.99 -19.85 -4.71
N ASN A 185 15.63 -20.91 -3.99
CA ASN A 185 16.51 -22.06 -3.79
C ASN A 185 16.60 -22.85 -5.11
N SER A 186 17.57 -22.50 -5.95
CA SER A 186 18.03 -23.35 -7.05
C SER A 186 19.54 -23.22 -7.18
N ASP A 187 20.24 -24.36 -7.10
CA ASP A 187 21.70 -24.54 -7.22
C ASP A 187 22.27 -24.20 -8.62
N SER A 188 21.68 -23.21 -9.31
CA SER A 188 22.14 -22.64 -10.59
C SER A 188 22.50 -21.17 -10.40
N THR A 189 23.46 -20.89 -9.53
CA THR A 189 23.82 -19.54 -9.05
C THR A 189 24.86 -18.80 -9.91
N SER A 190 25.11 -19.16 -11.17
CA SER A 190 26.11 -18.44 -11.99
C SER A 190 25.53 -17.38 -12.95
N ASP A 191 24.26 -17.46 -13.36
CA ASP A 191 23.79 -16.67 -14.51
C ASP A 191 22.69 -15.64 -14.21
N ILE A 192 22.19 -15.54 -12.97
CA ILE A 192 21.09 -14.61 -12.61
C ILE A 192 21.59 -13.34 -11.91
N SER A 193 22.87 -13.24 -11.55
CA SER A 193 23.42 -12.07 -10.86
C SER A 193 23.55 -10.79 -11.72
N ASN A 194 23.20 -10.86 -13.02
CA ASN A 194 23.24 -9.74 -13.95
C ASN A 194 21.87 -9.40 -14.58
N ILE A 195 20.75 -9.63 -13.88
CA ILE A 195 19.55 -8.82 -14.18
C ILE A 195 19.88 -7.41 -13.70
N SER A 196 20.51 -6.64 -14.59
CA SER A 196 20.82 -5.25 -14.35
C SER A 196 19.48 -4.54 -14.14
N ILE A 197 19.36 -3.93 -12.97
CA ILE A 197 18.21 -3.13 -12.56
C ILE A 197 18.14 -1.83 -13.40
N ASP A 198 19.10 -1.63 -14.31
CA ASP A 198 19.18 -0.52 -15.27
C ASP A 198 18.10 -0.62 -16.37
N SER A 199 17.40 -1.76 -16.47
CA SER A 199 16.37 -2.00 -17.50
C SER A 199 15.02 -1.31 -17.24
N GLY A 200 14.92 -0.45 -16.21
CA GLY A 200 13.70 0.28 -15.88
C GLY A 200 12.65 -0.59 -15.17
N TRP A 201 11.54 0.04 -14.79
CA TRP A 201 10.43 -0.66 -14.13
C TRP A 201 9.80 -1.66 -15.10
N PRO A 202 9.66 -2.96 -14.74
CA PRO A 202 9.13 -3.95 -15.67
C PRO A 202 7.77 -3.54 -16.21
N GLU A 203 7.51 -3.75 -17.50
CA GLU A 203 6.25 -3.33 -18.15
C GLU A 203 5.02 -3.84 -17.41
N HIS A 204 5.05 -5.10 -16.94
CA HIS A 204 3.96 -5.71 -16.18
C HIS A 204 3.75 -5.14 -14.76
N MET A 205 4.67 -4.29 -14.28
CA MET A 205 4.56 -3.57 -13.01
C MET A 205 4.20 -2.08 -13.21
N GLN A 206 4.22 -1.56 -14.45
CA GLN A 206 3.84 -0.17 -14.76
C GLN A 206 2.45 0.14 -14.20
N GLY A 207 2.30 1.34 -13.66
CA GLY A 207 1.10 1.81 -12.98
C GLY A 207 1.06 1.54 -11.48
N ARG A 208 2.20 1.16 -10.89
CA ARG A 208 2.39 0.94 -9.43
C ARG A 208 3.53 1.74 -8.85
N GLU A 209 3.90 2.84 -9.48
CA GLU A 209 5.08 3.61 -9.11
C GLU A 209 4.97 4.19 -7.69
N ILE A 210 3.76 4.50 -7.23
CA ILE A 210 3.47 4.85 -5.83
C ILE A 210 2.41 3.90 -5.28
N THR A 211 2.61 3.41 -4.06
CA THR A 211 1.68 2.48 -3.37
C THR A 211 1.30 3.03 -2.00
N VAL A 212 0.02 3.01 -1.69
CA VAL A 212 -0.56 3.34 -0.39
C VAL A 212 -1.22 2.09 0.19
N TYR A 213 -0.93 1.79 1.45
CA TYR A 213 -1.43 0.60 2.13
C TYR A 213 -2.73 0.88 2.87
N ILE A 214 -3.69 -0.02 2.75
CA ILE A 214 -4.93 0.02 3.52
C ILE A 214 -4.81 -0.99 4.65
N TYR A 215 -4.71 -0.50 5.88
CA TYR A 215 -4.77 -1.39 7.03
C TYR A 215 -6.22 -1.76 7.32
N ARG A 216 -6.49 -3.07 7.27
CA ARG A 216 -7.71 -3.69 7.80
C ARG A 216 -7.32 -4.70 8.86
N TYR A 217 -8.03 -4.67 9.98
CA TYR A 217 -7.87 -5.59 11.09
C TYR A 217 -8.20 -7.01 10.64
N TYR A 218 -7.26 -7.91 10.90
CA TYR A 218 -7.38 -9.31 10.55
C TYR A 218 -8.07 -10.07 11.68
N ASP A 219 -9.40 -10.17 11.59
CA ASP A 219 -10.20 -10.97 12.51
C ASP A 219 -9.97 -12.48 12.27
N LEU A 220 -9.09 -13.07 13.09
CA LEU A 220 -8.72 -14.48 12.99
C LEU A 220 -9.92 -15.42 13.08
N GLU A 221 -10.98 -15.05 13.79
CA GLU A 221 -12.17 -15.88 13.91
C GLU A 221 -12.99 -15.85 12.62
N LYS A 222 -13.03 -14.70 11.94
CA LYS A 222 -13.63 -14.54 10.62
C LYS A 222 -12.86 -15.29 9.52
N TYR A 223 -11.53 -15.42 9.64
CA TYR A 223 -10.66 -15.91 8.56
C TYR A 223 -10.18 -17.36 8.68
N LYS A 224 -10.89 -18.21 9.44
CA LYS A 224 -10.55 -19.65 9.64
C LYS A 224 -10.63 -20.55 8.40
N THR A 225 -10.65 -19.98 7.20
CA THR A 225 -10.75 -20.70 5.95
C THR A 225 -9.75 -20.17 4.93
N ILE A 226 -9.06 -21.08 4.25
CA ILE A 226 -8.22 -20.79 3.08
C ILE A 226 -9.04 -21.03 1.82
N ARG A 227 -8.98 -20.10 0.86
CA ARG A 227 -9.66 -20.18 -0.44
C ARG A 227 -8.67 -20.59 -1.52
N GLU A 228 -8.88 -21.74 -2.14
CA GLU A 228 -8.11 -22.16 -3.33
C GLU A 228 -8.89 -21.88 -4.60
N TYR A 229 -8.19 -21.44 -5.64
CA TYR A 229 -8.77 -21.26 -6.97
C TYR A 229 -9.00 -22.63 -7.62
N GLY A 230 -10.26 -23.01 -7.81
CA GLY A 230 -10.67 -24.26 -8.44
C GLY A 230 -10.78 -24.15 -9.96
N GLU A 231 -11.09 -25.28 -10.60
CA GLU A 231 -11.44 -25.31 -12.02
C GLU A 231 -12.72 -24.51 -12.28
N GLY A 232 -12.75 -23.73 -13.37
CA GLY A 232 -13.91 -22.92 -13.75
C GLY A 232 -14.05 -21.59 -13.01
N GLY A 233 -13.03 -21.12 -12.30
CA GLY A 233 -13.04 -19.80 -11.63
C GLY A 233 -13.80 -19.76 -10.31
N LEU A 234 -14.20 -20.92 -9.77
CA LEU A 234 -14.85 -21.04 -8.48
C LEU A 234 -13.81 -21.25 -7.38
N TYR A 235 -14.06 -20.68 -6.20
CA TYR A 235 -13.23 -20.92 -5.02
C TYR A 235 -13.69 -22.16 -4.28
N LYS A 236 -12.74 -22.97 -3.82
CA LYS A 236 -12.98 -24.02 -2.82
C LYS A 236 -12.44 -23.55 -1.47
N GLU A 237 -13.29 -23.59 -0.46
CA GLU A 237 -12.92 -23.20 0.90
C GLU A 237 -12.45 -24.41 1.71
N PHE A 238 -11.40 -24.19 2.50
CA PHE A 238 -10.78 -25.20 3.35
C PHE A 238 -10.65 -24.66 4.76
N SER A 239 -11.31 -25.31 5.73
CA SER A 239 -11.17 -24.92 7.14
C SER A 239 -9.77 -25.25 7.65
N ILE A 240 -9.17 -24.34 8.41
CA ILE A 240 -7.85 -24.56 9.03
C ILE A 240 -7.89 -25.44 10.27
N ASP A 241 -9.08 -25.65 10.81
CA ASP A 241 -9.34 -26.51 11.98
C ASP A 241 -9.63 -27.97 11.56
N ASP A 242 -9.84 -28.22 10.27
CA ASP A 242 -9.97 -29.58 9.75
C ASP A 242 -8.59 -30.28 9.75
N THR A 243 -8.43 -31.27 10.62
CA THR A 243 -7.18 -32.04 10.76
C THR A 243 -6.81 -32.85 9.51
N LEU A 244 -7.79 -33.16 8.66
CA LEU A 244 -7.59 -33.83 7.38
C LEU A 244 -7.20 -32.84 6.28
N CYS A 245 -7.36 -31.54 6.53
CA CYS A 245 -6.93 -30.50 5.62
C CYS A 245 -5.41 -30.31 5.66
N ARG A 246 -4.87 -29.88 4.52
CA ARG A 246 -3.47 -29.49 4.34
C ARG A 246 -3.10 -28.17 4.99
N TYR A 247 -4.07 -27.27 5.21
CA TYR A 247 -3.82 -25.95 5.83
C TYR A 247 -4.10 -26.01 7.31
N ARG A 248 -3.21 -26.62 8.09
CA ARG A 248 -3.48 -26.74 9.53
C ARG A 248 -3.16 -25.42 10.22
N ARG A 249 -4.04 -25.00 11.13
CA ARG A 249 -3.88 -23.81 11.96
C ARG A 249 -2.47 -23.65 12.55
N ARG A 250 -1.88 -24.73 13.08
CA ARG A 250 -0.55 -24.72 13.71
C ARG A 250 0.60 -24.41 12.74
N ASP A 251 0.40 -24.68 11.46
CA ASP A 251 1.43 -24.50 10.43
C ASP A 251 1.44 -23.04 9.94
N LEU A 252 0.34 -22.30 10.14
CA LEU A 252 0.15 -20.91 9.73
C LEU A 252 0.54 -19.93 10.85
N SER A 253 1.50 -19.04 10.60
CA SER A 253 2.05 -18.09 11.59
C SER A 253 1.00 -17.15 12.18
N GLU A 254 0.02 -16.73 11.38
CA GLU A 254 -1.05 -15.82 11.75
C GLU A 254 -2.01 -16.41 12.80
N TYR A 255 -2.00 -17.72 13.04
CA TYR A 255 -2.88 -18.38 14.01
C TYR A 255 -2.17 -18.95 15.25
N ARG A 256 -0.86 -18.71 15.38
CA ARG A 256 -0.08 -19.12 16.55
C ARG A 256 -0.33 -18.15 17.72
N HIS A 257 -0.04 -18.60 18.94
CA HIS A 257 -0.10 -17.72 20.12
C HIS A 257 0.84 -16.52 19.95
N GLY A 258 0.34 -15.31 20.22
CA GLY A 258 1.05 -14.08 19.88
C GLY A 258 1.17 -13.94 18.37
N ASN A 259 0.04 -13.94 17.64
CA ASN A 259 0.06 -13.78 16.19
C ASN A 259 0.67 -12.42 15.79
N PRO A 260 1.17 -12.22 14.55
CA PRO A 260 1.87 -10.99 14.20
C PRO A 260 1.09 -9.70 14.46
N PHE A 261 -0.23 -9.69 14.26
CA PHE A 261 -1.05 -8.51 14.55
C PHE A 261 -1.14 -8.23 16.06
N GLU A 262 -1.21 -9.25 16.90
CA GLU A 262 -1.12 -9.13 18.36
C GLU A 262 0.29 -8.70 18.82
N MET A 263 1.35 -9.30 18.25
CA MET A 263 2.75 -8.96 18.57
C MET A 263 3.07 -7.48 18.34
N PHE A 264 2.48 -6.89 17.30
CA PHE A 264 2.67 -5.48 16.96
C PHE A 264 1.58 -4.57 17.52
N ASP A 265 0.71 -5.07 18.40
CA ASP A 265 -0.42 -4.33 18.99
C ASP A 265 -1.28 -3.62 17.92
N LEU A 266 -1.62 -4.34 16.86
CA LEU A 266 -2.50 -3.87 15.79
C LEU A 266 -3.94 -4.28 16.10
N GLN A 267 -4.78 -3.29 16.38
CA GLN A 267 -6.16 -3.45 16.80
C GLN A 267 -7.12 -2.80 15.79
N LYS A 268 -8.39 -3.18 15.84
CA LYS A 268 -9.43 -2.59 14.98
C LYS A 268 -9.51 -1.07 15.04
N LYS A 269 -9.25 -0.46 16.20
CA LYS A 269 -9.21 1.00 16.36
C LYS A 269 -8.09 1.71 15.58
N HIS A 270 -7.09 0.97 15.09
CA HIS A 270 -6.02 1.51 14.26
C HIS A 270 -6.40 1.50 12.77
N GLU A 271 -7.52 0.88 12.38
CA GLU A 271 -8.06 1.02 11.03
C GLU A 271 -8.46 2.48 10.78
N GLU A 272 -8.15 2.98 9.59
CA GLU A 272 -8.75 4.22 9.11
C GLU A 272 -10.12 3.93 8.47
N GLN A 273 -11.03 4.91 8.60
CA GLN A 273 -12.34 4.81 7.98
C GLN A 273 -12.23 4.85 6.45
N LEU A 274 -13.04 4.06 5.74
CA LEU A 274 -13.00 4.04 4.27
C LEU A 274 -13.34 5.39 3.64
N VAL A 275 -14.18 6.20 4.31
CA VAL A 275 -14.47 7.58 3.88
C VAL A 275 -13.22 8.47 3.90
N PHE A 276 -12.32 8.29 4.88
CA PHE A 276 -11.05 8.99 4.93
C PHE A 276 -10.20 8.63 3.71
N TYR A 277 -10.00 7.33 3.46
CA TYR A 277 -9.23 6.87 2.30
C TYR A 277 -9.81 7.42 0.99
N ARG A 278 -11.12 7.32 0.78
CA ARG A 278 -11.77 7.83 -0.43
C ARG A 278 -11.50 9.32 -0.64
N LYS A 279 -11.70 10.16 0.40
CA LYS A 279 -11.43 11.60 0.33
C LYS A 279 -9.95 11.88 0.05
N TRP A 280 -9.06 11.17 0.72
CA TRP A 280 -7.61 11.32 0.54
C TRP A 280 -7.17 10.97 -0.88
N ILE A 281 -7.65 9.84 -1.43
CA ILE A 281 -7.34 9.38 -2.80
C ILE A 281 -7.89 10.37 -3.83
N GLN A 282 -9.10 10.89 -3.62
CA GLN A 282 -9.68 11.91 -4.49
C GLN A 282 -8.82 13.18 -4.52
N ALA A 283 -8.41 13.68 -3.36
CA ALA A 283 -7.52 14.84 -3.28
C ALA A 283 -6.14 14.54 -3.93
N ALA A 284 -5.61 13.33 -3.76
CA ALA A 284 -4.37 12.91 -4.42
C ALA A 284 -4.49 12.94 -5.97
N GLU A 285 -5.61 12.45 -6.52
CA GLU A 285 -5.90 12.55 -7.95
C GLU A 285 -5.94 14.00 -8.44
N GLU A 286 -6.65 14.87 -7.72
CA GLU A 286 -6.76 16.30 -8.04
C GLU A 286 -5.40 17.02 -7.98
N ILE A 287 -4.56 16.70 -6.98
CA ILE A 287 -3.19 17.24 -6.84
C ILE A 287 -2.33 16.83 -8.03
N LEU A 288 -2.32 15.55 -8.40
CA LEU A 288 -1.52 15.05 -9.51
C LEU A 288 -1.96 15.67 -10.84
N GLU A 289 -3.28 15.79 -11.04
CA GLU A 289 -3.83 16.43 -12.25
C GLU A 289 -3.50 17.91 -12.31
N TYR A 290 -3.70 18.65 -11.21
CA TYR A 290 -3.38 20.08 -11.12
C TYR A 290 -1.91 20.39 -11.44
N HIS A 291 -1.00 19.53 -11.00
CA HIS A 291 0.43 19.68 -11.25
C HIS A 291 0.91 19.09 -12.59
N ASN A 292 -0.04 18.71 -13.46
CA ASN A 292 0.20 18.12 -14.79
C ASN A 292 1.09 16.87 -14.75
N ILE A 293 0.98 16.06 -13.70
CA ILE A 293 1.69 14.78 -13.63
C ILE A 293 1.15 13.86 -14.72
N ARG A 294 2.02 13.24 -15.52
CA ARG A 294 1.59 12.29 -16.55
C ARG A 294 1.22 10.96 -15.91
N ASN A 295 0.13 10.38 -16.42
CA ASN A 295 -0.36 9.07 -16.04
C ASN A 295 0.39 7.98 -16.84
N ASN A 296 0.70 6.85 -16.20
CA ASN A 296 1.36 5.70 -16.82
C ASN A 296 0.41 4.51 -17.11
N GLY A 297 -0.90 4.71 -16.98
CA GLY A 297 -1.94 3.69 -17.20
C GLY A 297 -2.23 2.81 -15.99
N CYS A 298 -3.28 1.98 -16.04
CA CYS A 298 -3.60 1.09 -14.92
C CYS A 298 -2.75 -0.19 -15.00
N ALA A 299 -2.12 -0.57 -13.90
CA ALA A 299 -1.31 -1.78 -13.85
C ALA A 299 -2.11 -3.05 -14.17
N PHE A 300 -1.48 -4.00 -14.85
CA PHE A 300 -2.14 -5.26 -15.19
C PHE A 300 -2.51 -6.04 -13.93
N GLY A 301 -3.78 -6.40 -13.83
CA GLY A 301 -4.35 -7.07 -12.67
C GLY A 301 -4.82 -6.12 -11.57
N ASP A 302 -4.79 -4.81 -11.75
CA ASP A 302 -5.40 -3.86 -10.80
C ASP A 302 -6.77 -3.39 -11.30
N LEU A 303 -7.59 -2.82 -10.41
CA LEU A 303 -8.90 -2.28 -10.77
C LEU A 303 -8.93 -0.76 -10.57
N ASN A 304 -9.15 -0.01 -11.65
CA ASN A 304 -9.21 1.44 -11.62
C ASN A 304 -10.35 1.93 -10.69
N LEU A 305 -10.06 2.99 -9.91
CA LEU A 305 -10.98 3.57 -8.92
C LEU A 305 -11.90 4.66 -9.49
N GLY A 306 -11.99 4.82 -10.81
CA GLY A 306 -12.79 5.83 -11.50
C GLY A 306 -12.03 7.13 -11.80
N GLY A 307 -10.80 7.26 -11.32
CA GLY A 307 -9.91 8.39 -11.55
C GLY A 307 -8.88 8.12 -12.64
N LYS A 308 -7.92 9.04 -12.78
CA LYS A 308 -6.85 8.96 -13.76
C LYS A 308 -5.70 8.12 -13.24
N TYR A 309 -5.26 8.36 -12.00
CA TYR A 309 -4.02 7.81 -11.46
C TYR A 309 -4.24 6.55 -10.60
N ALA A 310 -5.35 6.46 -9.86
CA ALA A 310 -5.52 5.50 -8.79
C ALA A 310 -6.16 4.17 -9.24
N SER A 311 -5.57 3.07 -8.79
CA SER A 311 -6.11 1.72 -8.93
C SER A 311 -6.04 0.96 -7.59
N PHE A 312 -6.87 -0.06 -7.45
CA PHE A 312 -6.95 -0.88 -6.25
C PHE A 312 -6.45 -2.30 -6.53
N ARG A 313 -5.75 -2.89 -5.56
CA ARG A 313 -5.30 -4.28 -5.59
C ARG A 313 -5.37 -4.91 -4.21
N ASN A 314 -5.71 -6.19 -4.18
CA ASN A 314 -5.52 -7.08 -3.05
C ASN A 314 -4.38 -8.05 -3.38
N GLU A 315 -3.22 -7.85 -2.73
CA GLU A 315 -1.99 -8.62 -2.92
C GLU A 315 -1.86 -9.83 -2.00
N THR A 316 -2.96 -10.25 -1.36
CA THR A 316 -2.96 -11.44 -0.50
C THR A 316 -2.46 -12.64 -1.29
N PHE A 317 -1.47 -13.35 -0.74
CA PHE A 317 -0.92 -14.56 -1.34
C PHE A 317 -2.00 -15.62 -1.44
N VAL A 318 -2.03 -16.31 -2.58
CA VAL A 318 -3.04 -17.30 -2.91
C VAL A 318 -2.43 -18.70 -2.90
N PRO A 319 -3.20 -19.72 -2.50
CA PRO A 319 -2.74 -21.09 -2.67
C PRO A 319 -2.48 -21.44 -4.13
N LEU A 320 -1.44 -22.24 -4.39
CA LEU A 320 -1.17 -22.84 -5.70
C LEU A 320 -2.39 -23.63 -6.21
N ARG A 321 -2.55 -23.71 -7.53
CA ARG A 321 -3.55 -24.58 -8.17
C ARG A 321 -3.10 -26.03 -8.10
N SER A 322 -4.04 -26.98 -8.10
CA SER A 322 -3.72 -28.43 -8.01
C SER A 322 -2.68 -28.89 -9.04
N ARG A 323 -2.77 -28.41 -10.28
CA ARG A 323 -1.82 -28.76 -11.35
C ARG A 323 -0.41 -28.19 -11.11
N GLU A 324 -0.31 -26.98 -10.57
CA GLU A 324 0.98 -26.37 -10.22
C GLU A 324 1.62 -27.11 -9.06
N LYS A 325 0.80 -27.60 -8.11
CA LYS A 325 1.25 -28.46 -7.01
C LYS A 325 1.85 -29.76 -7.52
N GLU A 326 1.18 -30.45 -8.45
CA GLU A 326 1.73 -31.69 -9.03
C GLU A 326 3.11 -31.47 -9.67
N VAL A 327 3.30 -30.35 -10.37
CA VAL A 327 4.61 -29.99 -10.92
C VAL A 327 5.63 -29.77 -9.80
N LEU A 328 5.27 -29.03 -8.75
CA LEU A 328 6.13 -28.75 -7.60
C LEU A 328 6.52 -30.05 -6.86
N GLU A 329 5.55 -30.95 -6.63
CA GLU A 329 5.70 -32.24 -5.97
C GLU A 329 6.61 -33.19 -6.79
N ASN A 330 6.51 -33.16 -8.11
CA ASN A 330 7.35 -33.96 -9.00
C ASN A 330 8.77 -33.43 -9.16
N GLN A 331 9.01 -32.13 -8.90
CA GLN A 331 10.34 -31.52 -9.04
C GLN A 331 11.20 -31.66 -7.77
N LYS A 332 10.59 -31.75 -6.58
CA LYS A 332 11.33 -31.85 -5.32
C LYS A 332 11.46 -33.30 -4.89
N ASP A 333 12.47 -33.98 -5.41
CA ASP A 333 12.95 -35.24 -4.84
C ASP A 333 13.35 -35.04 -3.35
N LYS A 334 12.46 -35.43 -2.42
CA LYS A 334 12.73 -35.78 -1.00
C LYS A 334 12.84 -34.70 0.08
N GLN A 335 12.44 -33.44 -0.12
CA GLN A 335 12.30 -32.48 0.99
C GLN A 335 10.83 -32.25 1.37
N SER A 336 10.55 -32.17 2.67
CA SER A 336 9.22 -31.86 3.19
C SER A 336 8.81 -30.43 2.81
N PHE A 337 7.66 -30.28 2.16
CA PHE A 337 7.06 -28.97 1.89
C PHE A 337 6.69 -28.25 3.19
N SER A 338 7.06 -26.97 3.30
CA SER A 338 6.43 -26.08 4.26
C SER A 338 5.05 -25.68 3.76
N VAL A 339 4.16 -25.26 4.66
CA VAL A 339 2.86 -24.71 4.25
C VAL A 339 3.02 -23.46 3.39
N ASP A 340 4.12 -22.73 3.59
CA ASP A 340 4.46 -21.49 2.88
C ASP A 340 4.75 -21.74 1.40
N ASP A 341 5.38 -22.87 1.05
CA ASP A 341 5.61 -23.30 -0.34
C ASP A 341 4.31 -23.51 -1.12
N LEU A 342 3.16 -23.61 -0.43
CA LEU A 342 1.85 -23.81 -1.05
C LEU A 342 1.18 -22.50 -1.46
N PHE A 343 1.79 -21.35 -1.16
CA PHE A 343 1.26 -20.03 -1.46
C PHE A 343 2.17 -19.29 -2.42
N VAL A 344 1.56 -18.54 -3.33
CA VAL A 344 2.26 -17.68 -4.28
C VAL A 344 1.68 -16.29 -4.27
N TYR A 345 2.52 -15.33 -4.69
CA TYR A 345 2.06 -14.00 -5.00
C TYR A 345 0.95 -14.06 -6.07
N PRO A 346 -0.15 -13.32 -5.91
CA PRO A 346 -1.27 -13.41 -6.84
C PRO A 346 -0.87 -12.97 -8.25
N LEU A 347 -1.01 -13.89 -9.21
CA LEU A 347 -0.75 -13.64 -10.62
C LEU A 347 -1.65 -12.51 -11.13
N ASN A 348 -1.10 -11.60 -11.94
CA ASN A 348 -1.85 -10.48 -12.50
C ASN A 348 -3.08 -10.92 -13.32
N GLU A 349 -2.99 -12.06 -14.02
CA GLU A 349 -4.10 -12.65 -14.79
C GLU A 349 -5.32 -13.03 -13.94
N ASN A 350 -5.13 -13.24 -12.63
CA ASN A 350 -6.22 -13.54 -11.70
C ASN A 350 -6.92 -12.25 -11.22
N GLY A 351 -6.50 -11.10 -11.71
CA GLY A 351 -7.11 -9.80 -11.44
C GLY A 351 -6.76 -9.22 -10.06
N TRP A 352 -7.51 -8.19 -9.69
CA TRP A 352 -7.24 -7.32 -8.55
C TRP A 352 -7.57 -7.94 -7.20
N ASN A 353 -8.39 -8.99 -7.17
CA ASN A 353 -8.77 -9.72 -5.97
C ASN A 353 -8.60 -11.22 -6.19
N ALA A 354 -7.39 -11.62 -6.57
CA ALA A 354 -7.07 -13.01 -6.88
C ALA A 354 -7.33 -13.99 -5.71
N SER A 355 -7.29 -13.51 -4.47
CA SER A 355 -7.63 -14.29 -3.27
C SER A 355 -9.12 -14.42 -3.01
N GLY A 356 -9.96 -13.73 -3.81
CA GLY A 356 -11.41 -13.76 -3.68
C GLY A 356 -11.91 -13.23 -2.35
N HIS A 357 -11.17 -12.32 -1.71
CA HIS A 357 -11.52 -11.84 -0.37
C HIS A 357 -12.80 -10.99 -0.42
N PRO A 358 -13.85 -11.29 0.37
CA PRO A 358 -15.14 -10.62 0.23
C PRO A 358 -15.06 -9.12 0.58
N ASP A 359 -14.27 -8.78 1.60
CA ASP A 359 -14.08 -7.39 2.02
C ASP A 359 -13.39 -6.54 0.95
N ALA A 360 -12.64 -7.14 0.02
CA ALA A 360 -12.00 -6.38 -1.06
C ALA A 360 -13.04 -5.75 -2.00
N ASN A 361 -14.16 -6.43 -2.26
CA ASN A 361 -15.28 -5.86 -3.02
C ASN A 361 -15.90 -4.68 -2.26
N LEU A 362 -16.16 -4.84 -0.97
CA LEU A 362 -16.74 -3.77 -0.15
C LEU A 362 -15.83 -2.53 -0.12
N ILE A 363 -14.52 -2.75 0.01
CA ILE A 363 -13.53 -1.67 0.04
C ILE A 363 -13.40 -1.01 -1.32
N TYR A 364 -13.30 -1.79 -2.40
CA TYR A 364 -13.29 -1.24 -3.76
C TYR A 364 -14.52 -0.36 -4.01
N GLU A 365 -15.73 -0.85 -3.69
CA GLU A 365 -16.98 -0.09 -3.85
C GLU A 365 -17.02 1.17 -2.99
N ALA A 366 -16.44 1.12 -1.79
CA ALA A 366 -16.36 2.30 -0.92
C ALA A 366 -15.34 3.34 -1.42
N LEU A 367 -14.27 2.91 -2.09
CA LEU A 367 -13.20 3.80 -2.57
C LEU A 367 -13.45 4.34 -3.97
N ARG A 368 -14.17 3.61 -4.83
CA ARG A 368 -14.36 4.01 -6.23
C ARG A 368 -15.16 5.31 -6.33
N PHE A 369 -14.76 6.15 -7.29
CA PHE A 369 -15.49 7.32 -7.70
C PHE A 369 -16.64 6.88 -8.58
N ASN A 370 -17.85 6.86 -8.01
CA ASN A 370 -19.04 6.70 -8.84
C ASN A 370 -19.09 7.88 -9.80
N GLN A 371 -19.27 7.64 -11.10
CA GLN A 371 -19.62 8.66 -12.11
C GLN A 371 -20.98 9.34 -11.84
N VAL A 372 -21.60 9.09 -10.68
CA VAL A 372 -22.74 9.86 -10.19
C VAL A 372 -22.24 11.28 -9.99
N LYS A 373 -22.52 12.06 -11.04
CA LYS A 373 -22.15 13.45 -11.31
C LYS A 373 -21.76 14.20 -10.05
N LEU A 374 -20.56 14.79 -10.10
CA LEU A 374 -20.01 15.84 -9.21
C LEU A 374 -21.00 16.95 -8.79
N TYR A 375 -22.18 17.04 -9.43
CA TYR A 375 -23.25 17.98 -9.13
C TYR A 375 -23.81 17.89 -7.70
N ASP A 376 -23.73 16.74 -7.02
CA ASP A 376 -24.13 16.67 -5.61
C ASP A 376 -23.04 17.21 -4.66
N TYR A 377 -21.78 17.27 -5.09
CA TYR A 377 -20.71 17.88 -4.31
C TYR A 377 -20.73 19.42 -4.38
N VAL A 378 -21.10 20.00 -5.53
CA VAL A 378 -21.25 21.47 -5.66
C VAL A 378 -22.38 22.00 -4.77
N LYS A 379 -23.43 21.21 -4.50
CA LYS A 379 -24.48 21.58 -3.55
C LYS A 379 -24.04 21.52 -2.07
N TRP A 380 -23.00 20.76 -1.76
CA TRP A 380 -22.41 20.70 -0.42
C TRP A 380 -21.38 21.82 -0.19
N PHE A 381 -20.86 22.41 -1.27
CA PHE A 381 -19.95 23.56 -1.28
C PHE A 381 -20.64 24.89 -1.61
N ASN A 382 -21.93 25.07 -1.26
CA ASN A 382 -22.52 26.41 -1.18
C ASN A 382 -21.87 27.19 -0.03
N LEU A 383 -20.62 27.60 -0.26
CA LEU A 383 -20.17 28.96 0.01
C LEU A 383 -21.18 29.87 -0.69
N ASP A 384 -21.94 30.62 0.10
CA ASP A 384 -22.61 31.81 -0.40
C ASP A 384 -21.55 32.70 -1.06
N LEU A 385 -21.66 32.86 -2.38
CA LEU A 385 -21.07 33.96 -3.13
C LEU A 385 -22.04 35.14 -3.12
#